data_AF-A0A7G8Q094-F1
#
_entry.id   AF-A0A7G8Q094-F1
#
_cell.length_a   1.000
_cell.length_b   1.000
_cell.length_c   1.000
_cell.angle_alpha   90.00
_cell.angle_beta   90.00
_cell.angle_gamma   90.00
#
_symmetry.space_group_name_H-M   'P 1'
#
loop_
_entity.id
_entity.type
_entity.pdbx_description
1 polymer ?
#
loop_
_entity_poly.entity_id
_entity_poly.type
_entity_poly.pdbx_seq_one_letter_code
_entity_poly.pdbx_strand_id
1 'polypeptide(L)'
;MMLLSIHPQLRIDDDVPLRAPATVLQLDHMIPEALTVAQLARRSGIPAWHLHRLLTGQPLYAEEAFRLAAALHTSPLYWLMLQARHDLEKFRRESMPGGLGVHST
;
A
#
# COMPACT_ATOMS: atom_id res chain seq x y z
N MET A 1 1.64 -29.13 -8.22
CA MET A 1 0.20 -28.80 -8.05
C MET A 1 0.12 -27.46 -7.33
N MET A 2 -0.42 -26.43 -7.98
CA MET A 2 -0.54 -25.08 -7.40
C MET A 2 -1.88 -24.99 -6.64
N LEU A 3 -1.84 -24.74 -5.33
CA LEU A 3 -3.03 -24.61 -4.48
C LEU A 3 -3.70 -23.22 -4.58
N LEU A 4 -3.04 -22.28 -5.25
CA LEU A 4 -3.47 -20.92 -5.52
C LEU A 4 -2.80 -20.50 -6.84
N SER A 5 -3.45 -19.68 -7.68
CA SER A 5 -2.83 -19.15 -8.92
C SER A 5 -1.72 -18.11 -8.66
N ILE A 6 -1.01 -18.21 -7.53
CA ILE A 6 0.13 -17.38 -7.15
C ILE A 6 1.38 -18.23 -7.20
N HIS A 7 2.37 -17.77 -7.96
CA HIS A 7 3.65 -18.47 -8.09
C HIS A 7 4.47 -18.34 -6.79
N PRO A 8 5.11 -19.41 -6.29
CA PRO A 8 5.90 -19.33 -5.05
C PRO A 8 7.04 -18.31 -5.10
N GLN A 9 7.61 -18.10 -6.28
CA GLN A 9 8.63 -17.07 -6.55
C GLN A 9 8.02 -15.76 -7.05
N LEU A 10 6.80 -15.41 -6.64
CA LEU A 10 6.20 -14.12 -6.96
C LEU A 10 7.18 -13.01 -6.56
N ARG A 11 7.59 -12.21 -7.55
CA ARG A 11 8.29 -10.95 -7.34
C ARG A 11 7.36 -9.83 -7.77
N ILE A 12 7.34 -8.74 -7.01
CA ILE A 12 6.67 -7.52 -7.40
C ILE A 12 7.74 -6.67 -8.09
N ASP A 13 7.52 -6.28 -9.34
CA ASP A 13 8.54 -5.67 -10.21
C ASP A 13 9.31 -4.54 -9.51
N ASP A 14 10.62 -4.75 -9.37
CA ASP A 14 11.54 -3.84 -8.69
C ASP A 14 11.73 -2.53 -9.49
N ASP A 15 11.50 -2.58 -10.81
CA ASP A 15 11.62 -1.44 -11.74
C ASP A 15 10.50 -0.39 -11.56
N VAL A 16 9.40 -0.76 -10.90
CA VAL A 16 8.34 0.19 -10.56
C VAL A 16 8.70 0.89 -9.24
N PRO A 17 8.63 2.23 -9.16
CA PRO A 17 8.92 2.94 -7.91
C PRO A 17 8.08 2.41 -6.75
N LEU A 18 8.74 2.16 -5.61
CA LEU A 18 8.04 1.75 -4.39
C LEU A 18 7.15 2.91 -3.93
N ARG A 19 5.84 2.64 -3.85
CA ARG A 19 4.86 3.58 -3.31
C ARG A 19 4.13 2.93 -2.14
N ALA A 20 4.12 3.63 -1.00
CA ALA A 20 3.36 3.20 0.16
C ALA A 20 1.87 3.24 -0.15
N PRO A 21 1.05 2.37 0.47
CA PRO A 21 -0.40 2.38 0.24
C PRO A 21 -1.06 3.73 0.53
N ALA A 22 -0.58 4.46 1.55
CA ALA A 22 -1.03 5.81 1.87
C ALA A 22 -0.82 6.79 0.70
N THR A 23 0.36 6.73 0.08
CA THR A 23 0.70 7.56 -1.10
C THR A 23 -0.19 7.21 -2.29
N VAL A 24 -0.41 5.92 -2.55
CA VAL A 24 -1.30 5.46 -3.63
C VAL A 24 -2.74 5.91 -3.38
N LEU A 25 -3.26 5.71 -2.16
CA LEU A 25 -4.61 6.14 -1.80
C LEU A 25 -4.79 7.65 -2.03
N GLN A 26 -3.81 8.46 -1.62
CA GLN A 26 -3.90 9.90 -1.77
C GLN A 26 -3.72 10.36 -3.23
N LEU A 27 -2.64 9.95 -3.89
CA LEU A 27 -2.21 10.51 -5.18
C LEU A 27 -2.93 9.87 -6.37
N ASP A 28 -3.23 8.57 -6.30
CA ASP A 28 -3.75 7.83 -7.44
C ASP A 28 -5.28 7.68 -7.39
N HIS A 29 -5.90 7.83 -6.21
CA HIS A 29 -7.34 7.69 -6.02
C HIS A 29 -8.01 8.98 -5.53
N MET A 30 -7.58 9.53 -4.39
CA MET A 30 -8.30 10.65 -3.79
C MET A 30 -8.15 11.96 -4.58
N ILE A 31 -6.92 12.34 -4.96
CA ILE A 31 -6.68 13.59 -5.70
C ILE A 31 -7.36 13.58 -7.08
N PRO A 32 -7.23 12.53 -7.92
CA PRO A 32 -7.85 12.52 -9.25
C PRO A 32 -9.38 12.59 -9.21
N GLU A 33 -10.01 12.00 -8.18
CA GLU A 33 -11.47 12.04 -7.99
C GLU A 33 -11.95 13.26 -7.19
N ALA A 34 -11.06 14.17 -6.77
CA ALA A 34 -11.35 15.23 -5.81
C ALA A 34 -12.07 14.72 -4.54
N LEU A 35 -11.69 13.52 -4.08
CA LEU A 35 -12.32 12.83 -2.96
C LEU A 35 -11.73 13.31 -1.62
N THR A 36 -12.58 13.86 -0.78
CA THR A 36 -12.24 14.21 0.60
C THR A 36 -12.24 12.99 1.51
N VAL A 37 -11.52 13.06 2.64
CA VAL A 37 -11.55 12.01 3.68
C VAL A 37 -12.98 11.72 4.17
N ALA A 38 -13.81 12.76 4.31
CA ALA A 38 -15.19 12.60 4.74
C ALA A 38 -16.04 11.83 3.71
N GLN A 39 -15.83 12.08 2.41
CA GLN A 39 -16.51 11.33 1.35
C GLN A 39 -16.02 9.89 1.30
N LEU A 40 -14.70 9.66 1.40
CA LEU A 40 -14.15 8.30 1.45
C LEU A 40 -14.63 7.53 2.69
N ALA A 41 -14.75 8.19 3.84
CA ALA A 41 -15.29 7.57 5.06
C ALA A 41 -16.73 7.09 4.86
N ARG A 42 -17.56 7.91 4.21
CA ARG A 42 -18.94 7.54 3.88
C ARG A 42 -19.01 6.38 2.88
N ARG A 43 -18.14 6.38 1.85
CA ARG A 43 -18.11 5.32 0.83
C ARG A 43 -17.59 3.98 1.36
N SER A 44 -16.51 4.01 2.14
CA SER A 44 -15.82 2.80 2.64
C SER A 44 -16.39 2.29 3.97
N GLY A 45 -17.14 3.11 4.70
CA GLY A 45 -17.54 2.83 6.08
C GLY A 45 -16.36 2.84 7.06
N ILE A 46 -15.15 3.19 6.64
CA ILE A 46 -14.00 3.36 7.54
C ILE A 46 -14.16 4.72 8.23
N PRO A 47 -14.06 4.80 9.57
CA PRO A 47 -14.14 6.07 10.27
C PRO A 47 -13.08 7.07 9.79
N ALA A 48 -13.44 8.35 9.66
CA ALA A 48 -12.54 9.39 9.14
C ALA A 48 -11.22 9.49 9.94
N TRP A 49 -11.28 9.35 11.27
CA TRP A 49 -10.08 9.34 12.12
C TRP A 49 -9.16 8.15 11.78
N HIS A 50 -9.72 7.00 11.40
CA HIS A 50 -8.94 5.84 11.00
C HIS A 50 -8.34 6.05 9.60
N LEU A 51 -9.13 6.59 8.65
CA LEU A 51 -8.59 6.98 7.34
C LEU A 51 -7.43 7.96 7.45
N HIS A 52 -7.50 8.94 8.37
CA HIS A 52 -6.37 9.83 8.62
C HIS A 52 -5.13 9.07 9.07
N ARG A 53 -5.25 8.09 9.97
CA ARG A 53 -4.10 7.28 10.39
C ARG A 53 -3.50 6.47 9.23
N LEU A 54 -4.35 5.88 8.39
CA LEU A 54 -3.91 5.15 7.19
C LEU A 54 -3.17 6.08 6.23
N LEU A 55 -3.69 7.30 5.99
CA LEU A 55 -3.03 8.31 5.16
C LEU A 55 -1.71 8.82 5.74
N THR A 56 -1.53 8.77 7.06
CA THR A 56 -0.25 9.10 7.72
C THR A 56 0.73 7.92 7.81
N GLY A 57 0.39 6.78 7.20
CA GLY A 57 1.30 5.63 7.09
C GLY A 57 1.06 4.50 8.11
N GLN A 58 -0.10 4.47 8.78
CA GLN A 58 -0.50 3.26 9.51
C GLN A 58 -0.71 2.10 8.51
N PRO A 59 -0.26 0.86 8.83
CA PRO A 59 -0.48 -0.28 7.96
C PRO A 59 -1.96 -0.54 7.65
N LEU A 60 -2.24 -0.89 6.40
CA LEU A 60 -3.52 -1.44 5.97
C LEU A 60 -3.60 -2.93 6.31
N TYR A 61 -4.71 -3.35 6.89
CA TYR A 61 -5.03 -4.77 7.08
C TYR A 61 -6.17 -5.19 6.16
N ALA A 62 -6.56 -6.46 6.25
CA ALA A 62 -7.55 -7.06 5.36
C ALA A 62 -8.88 -6.30 5.38
N GLU A 63 -9.35 -5.87 6.56
CA GLU A 63 -10.62 -5.14 6.68
C GLU A 63 -10.60 -3.82 5.91
N GLU A 64 -9.55 -3.01 6.08
CA GLU A 64 -9.41 -1.75 5.35
C GLU A 64 -9.27 -1.99 3.85
N ALA A 65 -8.48 -3.00 3.45
CA ALA A 65 -8.29 -3.35 2.05
C ALA A 65 -9.60 -3.73 1.36
N PHE A 66 -10.46 -4.53 2.01
CA PHE A 66 -11.78 -4.89 1.48
C PHE A 66 -12.70 -3.68 1.36
N ARG A 67 -12.73 -2.82 2.38
CA ARG A 67 -13.58 -1.62 2.40
C ARG A 67 -13.14 -0.57 1.38
N LEU A 68 -11.83 -0.34 1.24
CA LEU A 68 -11.27 0.55 0.23
C LEU A 68 -11.49 -0.01 -1.19
N ALA A 69 -11.32 -1.31 -1.38
CA ALA A 69 -11.59 -1.97 -2.66
C ALA A 69 -13.02 -1.76 -3.14
N ALA A 70 -14.00 -1.95 -2.25
CA ALA A 70 -15.40 -1.70 -2.54
C ALA A 70 -15.68 -0.22 -2.86
N ALA A 71 -15.06 0.70 -2.12
CA ALA A 71 -15.29 2.15 -2.28
C ALA A 71 -14.63 2.77 -3.53
N LEU A 72 -13.53 2.17 -4.01
CA LEU A 72 -12.68 2.72 -5.08
C LEU A 72 -12.65 1.83 -6.34
N HIS A 73 -13.51 0.81 -6.41
CA HIS A 73 -13.59 -0.13 -7.53
C HIS A 73 -12.24 -0.80 -7.86
N THR A 74 -11.50 -1.20 -6.83
CA THR A 74 -10.22 -1.94 -6.93
C THR A 74 -10.35 -3.34 -6.33
N SER A 75 -9.28 -4.13 -6.34
CA SER A 75 -9.26 -5.41 -5.63
C SER A 75 -8.68 -5.25 -4.22
N PRO A 76 -9.14 -6.04 -3.21
CA PRO A 76 -8.52 -6.02 -1.88
C PRO A 76 -7.04 -6.45 -1.92
N LEU A 77 -6.71 -7.41 -2.80
CA LEU A 77 -5.35 -7.90 -2.96
C LEU A 77 -4.39 -6.82 -3.46
N TYR A 78 -4.86 -5.88 -4.28
CA TYR A 78 -4.06 -4.74 -4.73
C TYR A 78 -3.50 -3.94 -3.55
N TRP A 79 -4.36 -3.58 -2.59
CA TRP A 79 -3.96 -2.84 -1.38
C TRP A 79 -3.01 -3.63 -0.50
N LEU A 80 -3.29 -4.92 -0.29
CA LEU A 80 -2.42 -5.78 0.52
C LEU A 80 -1.06 -6.02 -0.15
N MET A 81 -1.00 -6.07 -1.47
CA MET A 81 0.26 -6.21 -2.21
C MET A 81 1.14 -4.96 -2.07
N LEU A 82 0.53 -3.76 -2.11
CA LEU A 82 1.23 -2.51 -1.83
C LEU A 82 1.77 -2.48 -0.40
N GLN A 83 0.98 -2.92 0.58
CA GLN A 83 1.38 -2.97 1.98
C GLN A 83 2.55 -3.96 2.18
N ALA A 84 2.42 -5.18 1.66
CA ALA A 84 3.46 -6.19 1.75
C ALA A 84 4.78 -5.71 1.12
N ARG A 85 4.72 -5.10 -0.07
CA ARG A 85 5.92 -4.55 -0.74
C ARG A 85 6.59 -3.46 0.09
N HIS A 86 5.80 -2.53 0.62
CA HIS A 86 6.27 -1.44 1.47
C HIS A 86 6.94 -1.98 2.74
N ASP A 87 6.32 -2.94 3.41
CA ASP A 87 6.82 -3.49 4.67
C ASP A 87 8.09 -4.31 4.48
N LEU A 88 8.21 -5.06 3.39
CA LEU A 88 9.43 -5.80 3.04
C LEU A 88 10.61 -4.84 2.79
N GLU A 89 10.41 -3.76 2.02
CA GLU A 89 11.48 -2.78 1.79
C GLU A 89 11.82 -2.02 3.08
N LYS A 90 10.82 -1.63 3.88
CA LYS A 90 11.05 -0.98 5.17
C LYS A 90 11.90 -1.88 6.07
N PHE A 91 11.54 -3.15 6.20
CA PHE A 91 12.31 -4.13 6.95
C PHE A 91 13.73 -4.30 6.39
N ARG A 92 13.89 -4.35 5.06
CA ARG A 92 15.21 -4.44 4.41
C ARG A 92 16.10 -3.25 4.78
N ARG A 93 15.56 -2.03 4.79
CA ARG A 93 16.30 -0.80 5.16
C ARG A 93 16.69 -0.79 6.63
N GLU A 94 15.77 -1.22 7.51
CA GLU A 94 16.00 -1.28 8.96
C GLU A 94 17.01 -2.38 9.35
N SER A 95 16.96 -3.52 8.66
CA SER A 95 17.82 -4.68 8.90
C SER A 95 19.22 -4.55 8.31
N MET A 96 19.46 -3.54 7.48
CA MET A 96 20.77 -3.24 6.86
C MET A 96 21.33 -1.90 7.39
N PRO A 97 21.72 -1.78 8.68
CA PRO A 97 22.37 -0.58 9.18
C PRO A 97 23.85 -0.57 8.76
N GLY A 98 24.13 -0.08 7.55
CA GLY A 98 25.48 0.26 7.07
C GLY A 98 25.89 -0.40 5.75
N GLY A 99 26.19 0.44 4.74
CA GLY A 99 27.02 0.04 3.60
C GLY A 99 26.45 0.30 2.21
N LEU A 100 26.58 1.54 1.73
CA LEU A 100 27.10 1.86 0.40
C LEU A 100 27.40 3.36 0.34
N GLY A 101 28.50 3.74 0.98
CA GLY A 101 29.35 4.78 0.42
C GLY A 101 29.86 4.24 -0.91
N VAL A 102 29.24 4.68 -1.99
CA VAL A 102 29.80 4.53 -3.34
C VAL A 102 31.04 5.43 -3.42
N HIS A 103 32.18 4.93 -2.95
CA HIS A 103 33.47 5.38 -3.45
C HIS A 103 33.66 4.74 -4.82
N SER A 104 33.10 5.37 -5.86
CA SER A 104 33.58 5.17 -7.22
C SER A 104 34.84 6.01 -7.36
N THR A 105 35.96 5.30 -7.55
CA THR A 105 37.25 5.86 -7.98
C THR A 105 37.23 6.01 -9.50
#